data_AF-A0A8T7D9Y8-F1
#
_entry.id   AF-A0A8T7D9Y8-F1
#
_cell.length_a   1.000
_cell.length_b   1.000
_cell.length_c   1.000
_cell.angle_alpha   90.00
_cell.angle_beta   90.00
_cell.angle_gamma   90.00
#
_symmetry.space_group_name_H-M   'P 1'
#
loop_
_entity.id
_entity.type
_entity.pdbx_description
1 polymer ?
#
loop_
_entity_poly.entity_id
_entity_poly.type
_entity_poly.pdbx_seq_one_letter_code
_entity_poly.pdbx_strand_id
1 'polypeptide(L)'
;DLHRVGGRYSDDWHRVHLINLRDVVPESIMPAYPWLETNALDGSAIKDKMSALVMIGHPYSDAEIEAAPAALEGKTELDAVVAYLQSLGLHVKQAR
;
A
#
# COMPACT_ATOMS: atom_id res chain seq x y z
N ASP A 1 -14.97 6.15 5.02
CA ASP A 1 -14.12 6.88 4.04
C ASP A 1 -12.66 6.62 4.35
N LEU A 2 -11.80 6.53 3.32
CA LEU A 2 -10.36 6.21 3.46
C LEU A 2 -9.44 7.39 3.12
N HIS A 3 -9.96 8.51 2.62
CA HIS A 3 -9.16 9.58 2.01
C HIS A 3 -8.08 10.19 2.93
N ARG A 4 -8.21 10.04 4.26
CA ARG A 4 -7.27 10.59 5.26
C ARG A 4 -6.91 9.58 6.36
N VAL A 5 -6.82 8.30 6.01
CA VAL A 5 -6.47 7.24 6.97
C VAL A 5 -4.97 7.18 7.29
N GLY A 6 -4.12 7.79 6.47
CA GLY A 6 -2.67 7.81 6.67
C GLY A 6 -2.26 8.36 8.04
N GLY A 7 -1.49 7.55 8.77
CA GLY A 7 -1.00 7.82 10.13
C GLY A 7 -2.08 7.82 11.21
N ARG A 8 -3.34 7.44 10.91
CA ARG A 8 -4.42 7.38 11.90
C ARG A 8 -4.40 6.09 12.71
N TYR A 9 -3.99 4.99 12.09
CA TYR A 9 -3.81 3.68 12.72
C TYR A 9 -2.39 3.17 12.44
N SER A 10 -1.86 2.32 13.31
CA SER A 10 -0.56 1.69 13.12
C SER A 10 -0.61 0.66 11.99
N ASP A 11 0.57 0.34 11.44
CA ASP A 11 0.71 -0.74 10.46
C ASP A 11 0.20 -2.07 11.03
N ASP A 12 0.51 -2.38 12.30
CA ASP A 12 0.02 -3.58 12.98
C ASP A 12 -1.50 -3.61 13.07
N TRP A 13 -2.15 -2.47 13.36
CA TRP A 13 -3.60 -2.40 13.36
C TRP A 13 -4.15 -2.68 11.96
N HIS A 14 -3.54 -2.12 10.91
CA HIS A 14 -3.95 -2.39 9.53
C HIS A 14 -3.76 -3.86 9.15
N ARG A 15 -2.68 -4.51 9.59
CA ARG A 15 -2.42 -5.94 9.35
C ARG A 15 -3.48 -6.81 10.01
N VAL A 16 -3.68 -6.66 11.32
CA VAL A 16 -4.70 -7.43 12.07
C VAL A 16 -6.08 -7.18 11.48
N HIS A 17 -6.41 -5.92 11.18
CA HIS A 17 -7.68 -5.57 10.55
C HIS A 17 -7.84 -6.28 9.20
N LEU A 18 -6.88 -6.20 8.28
CA LEU A 18 -7.01 -6.84 6.97
C LEU A 18 -7.06 -8.37 7.04
N ILE A 19 -6.33 -9.00 7.96
CA ILE A 19 -6.33 -10.45 8.16
C ILE A 19 -7.68 -10.92 8.71
N ASN A 20 -8.13 -10.30 9.80
CA ASN A 20 -9.44 -10.57 10.39
C ASN A 20 -9.96 -9.37 11.18
N LEU A 21 -10.85 -8.62 10.54
CA LEU A 21 -11.38 -7.37 11.08
C LEU A 21 -12.13 -7.55 12.39
N ARG A 22 -12.75 -8.71 12.60
CA ARG A 22 -13.61 -8.97 13.76
C ARG A 22 -12.80 -9.07 15.05
N ASP A 23 -11.48 -9.22 14.96
CA ASP A 23 -10.58 -9.22 16.13
C ASP A 23 -10.39 -7.82 16.73
N VAL A 24 -10.56 -6.78 15.92
CA VAL A 24 -10.40 -5.36 16.34
C VAL A 24 -11.68 -4.54 16.21
N VAL A 25 -12.63 -4.99 15.38
CA VAL A 25 -13.94 -4.38 15.16
C VAL A 25 -14.98 -5.50 15.00
N PRO A 26 -15.56 -6.03 16.10
CA PRO A 26 -16.43 -7.22 16.09
C PRO A 26 -17.63 -7.13 15.14
N GLU A 27 -18.22 -5.94 15.02
CA GLU A 27 -19.41 -5.67 14.19
C GLU A 27 -19.08 -5.40 12.70
N SER A 28 -17.81 -5.55 12.30
CA SER A 28 -17.42 -5.24 10.92
C SER A 28 -18.05 -6.20 9.91
N ILE A 29 -18.60 -5.60 8.84
CA ILE A 29 -19.12 -6.33 7.67
C ILE A 29 -18.08 -6.48 6.55
N MET A 30 -16.92 -5.83 6.66
CA MET A 30 -15.90 -5.92 5.61
C MET A 30 -15.33 -7.36 5.58
N PRO A 31 -15.12 -7.94 4.38
CA PRO A 31 -14.52 -9.26 4.24
C PRO A 31 -13.12 -9.33 4.83
N ALA A 32 -12.71 -10.51 5.28
CA ALA A 32 -11.33 -10.79 5.65
C ALA A 32 -10.47 -11.00 4.39
N TYR A 33 -9.21 -10.55 4.43
CA TYR A 33 -8.24 -10.64 3.33
C TYR A 33 -6.93 -11.35 3.76
N PRO A 34 -6.99 -12.54 4.39
CA PRO A 34 -5.80 -13.20 4.96
C PRO A 34 -4.77 -13.62 3.91
N TRP A 35 -5.18 -13.85 2.66
CA TRP A 35 -4.27 -14.22 1.57
C TRP A 35 -3.23 -13.14 1.28
N LEU A 36 -3.50 -11.88 1.59
CA LEU A 36 -2.54 -10.78 1.39
C LEU A 36 -1.26 -10.99 2.20
N GLU A 37 -1.34 -11.65 3.37
CA GLU A 37 -0.18 -11.96 4.19
C GLU A 37 0.68 -13.07 3.58
N THR A 38 0.06 -14.04 2.91
CA THR A 38 0.77 -15.21 2.37
C THR A 38 1.22 -15.05 0.92
N ASN A 39 0.55 -14.19 0.15
CA ASN A 39 0.88 -13.93 -1.23
C ASN A 39 2.15 -13.07 -1.30
N ALA A 40 3.17 -13.59 -1.99
CA ALA A 40 4.34 -12.79 -2.36
C ALA A 40 3.94 -11.69 -3.36
N LEU A 41 4.52 -10.51 -3.20
CA LEU A 41 4.27 -9.40 -4.10
C LEU A 41 4.91 -9.65 -5.47
N ASP A 42 4.09 -9.63 -6.52
CA ASP A 42 4.59 -9.68 -7.89
C ASP A 42 5.05 -8.28 -8.36
N GLY A 43 6.36 -8.08 -8.31
CA GLY A 43 7.02 -6.86 -8.78
C GLY A 43 7.37 -6.86 -10.27
N SER A 44 7.07 -7.90 -11.05
CA SER A 44 7.56 -8.07 -12.42
C SER A 44 7.20 -6.91 -13.36
N ALA A 45 6.00 -6.33 -13.18
CA ALA A 45 5.50 -5.23 -13.99
C ALA A 45 5.74 -3.83 -13.38
N ILE A 46 6.52 -3.69 -12.30
CA ILE A 46 6.63 -2.38 -11.60
C ILE A 46 7.25 -1.30 -12.47
N LYS A 47 8.32 -1.63 -13.21
CA LYS A 47 8.99 -0.69 -14.12
C LYS A 47 8.06 -0.21 -15.23
N ASP A 48 7.31 -1.14 -15.82
CA ASP A 48 6.33 -0.81 -16.88
C ASP A 48 5.22 0.09 -16.34
N LYS A 49 4.70 -0.18 -15.14
CA LYS A 49 3.69 0.65 -14.48
C LYS A 49 4.22 2.06 -14.20
N MET A 50 5.43 2.19 -13.65
CA MET A 50 6.03 3.50 -13.38
C MET A 50 6.32 4.27 -14.67
N SER A 51 6.81 3.59 -15.70
CA SER A 51 7.04 4.19 -17.03
C SER A 51 5.74 4.70 -17.65
N ALA A 52 4.65 3.92 -17.55
CA ALA A 52 3.33 4.36 -17.99
C ALA A 52 2.82 5.59 -17.23
N LEU A 53 3.11 5.68 -15.91
CA LEU A 53 2.81 6.87 -15.12
C LEU A 53 3.62 8.10 -15.58
N VAL A 54 4.90 7.93 -15.93
CA VAL A 54 5.71 9.00 -16.53
C VAL A 54 5.10 9.48 -17.84
N MET A 55 4.62 8.57 -18.70
CA MET A 55 3.97 8.95 -19.97
C MET A 55 2.75 9.85 -19.78
N ILE A 56 2.04 9.74 -18.65
CA ILE A 56 0.88 10.59 -18.32
C ILE A 56 1.23 11.76 -17.39
N GLY A 57 2.53 12.05 -17.20
CA GLY A 57 3.01 13.25 -16.51
C GLY A 57 3.39 13.06 -15.04
N HIS A 58 3.46 11.84 -14.52
CA HIS A 58 4.00 11.61 -13.17
C HIS A 58 5.52 11.85 -13.15
N PRO A 59 6.07 12.56 -12.14
CA PRO A 59 7.46 12.99 -12.14
C PRO A 59 8.44 11.93 -11.61
N TYR A 60 8.26 10.65 -11.94
CA TYR A 60 9.25 9.62 -11.57
C TYR A 60 10.55 9.83 -12.37
N SER A 61 11.68 9.70 -11.69
CA SER A 61 13.00 9.65 -12.31
C SER A 61 13.37 8.25 -12.78
N ASP A 62 14.26 8.15 -13.76
CA ASP A 62 14.79 6.86 -14.23
C ASP A 62 15.45 6.08 -13.08
N ALA A 63 16.11 6.77 -12.15
CA ALA A 63 16.72 6.15 -10.97
C ALA A 63 15.69 5.49 -10.05
N GLU A 64 14.52 6.11 -9.86
CA GLU A 64 13.42 5.51 -9.09
C GLU A 64 12.84 4.29 -9.80
N ILE A 65 12.65 4.35 -11.12
CA ILE A 65 12.17 3.23 -11.93
C ILE A 65 13.16 2.05 -11.84
N GLU A 66 14.46 2.33 -11.94
CA GLU A 66 15.50 1.31 -11.87
C GLU A 66 15.61 0.67 -10.48
N ALA A 67 15.42 1.44 -9.41
CA ALA A 67 15.46 0.96 -8.04
C ALA A 67 14.18 0.19 -7.62
N ALA A 68 13.07 0.36 -8.34
CA ALA A 68 11.77 -0.13 -7.91
C ALA A 68 11.69 -1.65 -7.66
N PRO A 69 12.23 -2.55 -8.51
CA PRO A 69 12.14 -3.99 -8.25
C PRO A 69 12.79 -4.40 -6.92
N ALA A 70 13.97 -3.84 -6.63
CA ALA A 70 14.70 -4.14 -5.40
C ALA A 70 13.91 -3.69 -4.15
N ALA A 71 13.16 -2.59 -4.24
CA ALA A 71 12.31 -2.12 -3.14
C ALA A 71 11.14 -3.07 -2.82
N LEU A 72 10.75 -3.92 -3.77
CA LEU A 72 9.63 -4.87 -3.62
C LEU A 72 10.08 -6.27 -3.20
N GLU A 73 11.38 -6.56 -3.18
CA GLU A 73 11.90 -7.88 -2.85
C GLU A 73 11.48 -8.33 -1.44
N GLY A 74 10.97 -9.57 -1.35
CA GLY A 74 10.55 -10.17 -0.09
C GLY A 74 9.31 -9.55 0.54
N LYS A 75 8.62 -8.63 -0.14
CA LYS A 75 7.36 -8.05 0.33
C LYS A 75 6.18 -8.95 0.01
N THR A 76 5.17 -8.87 0.85
CA THR A 76 3.85 -9.49 0.66
C THR A 76 2.89 -8.49 0.04
N GLU A 77 1.76 -8.97 -0.49
CA GLU A 77 0.68 -8.07 -0.93
C GLU A 77 0.16 -7.21 0.24
N LEU A 78 0.13 -7.74 1.46
CA LEU A 78 -0.27 -7.02 2.67
C LEU A 78 0.65 -5.82 2.95
N ASP A 79 1.96 -5.99 2.79
CA ASP A 79 2.92 -4.89 2.95
C ASP A 79 2.62 -3.74 1.98
N ALA A 80 2.32 -4.07 0.72
CA ALA A 80 1.99 -3.08 -0.30
C ALA A 80 0.68 -2.34 0.02
N VAL A 81 -0.37 -3.06 0.45
CA VAL A 81 -1.67 -2.45 0.82
C VAL A 81 -1.52 -1.54 2.04
N VAL A 82 -0.78 -1.97 3.07
CA VAL A 82 -0.53 -1.14 4.26
C VAL A 82 0.22 0.13 3.88
N ALA A 83 1.29 0.02 3.08
CA ALA A 83 2.04 1.18 2.60
C ALA A 83 1.15 2.17 1.83
N TYR A 84 0.26 1.66 0.96
CA TYR A 84 -0.71 2.50 0.25
C TYR A 84 -1.66 3.21 1.23
N LEU A 85 -2.28 2.49 2.17
CA LEU A 85 -3.20 3.08 3.15
C LEU A 85 -2.52 4.16 4.00
N GLN A 86 -1.26 3.94 4.39
CA GLN A 86 -0.49 4.91 5.16
C GLN A 86 -0.20 6.20 4.39
N SER A 87 -0.11 6.15 3.06
CA SER A 87 0.10 7.35 2.24
C SER A 87 -1.15 8.26 2.13
N LEU A 88 -2.35 7.70 2.33
CA LEU A 88 -3.60 8.38 2.00
C LEU A 88 -3.85 9.64 2.85
N GLY A 89 -3.90 10.79 2.17
CA GLY A 89 -4.24 12.08 2.76
C GLY A 89 -3.08 12.81 3.45
N LEU A 90 -1.86 12.27 3.42
CA LEU A 90 -0.68 12.92 4.01
C LEU A 90 -0.23 14.15 3.21
N HIS A 91 -0.31 14.11 1.88
CA HIS A 91 0.06 15.24 1.02
C HIS A 91 -0.79 16.51 1.29
N VAL A 92 -2.03 16.35 1.75
CA VAL A 92 -2.90 17.48 2.13
C VAL A 92 -2.53 18.04 3.51
N LYS A 93 -1.99 17.21 4.42
CA LYS A 93 -1.56 17.67 5.75
C LYS A 93 -0.26 18.47 5.70
N GLN A 94 0.67 18.11 4.81
CA GLN A 94 1.98 18.78 4.68
C GLN A 94 1.90 20.16 4.01
N ALA A 95 0.83 20.45 3.27
CA ALA A 95 0.63 21.72 2.58
C ALA A 95 0.02 22.83 3.47
N ARG A 96 -0.03 22.64 4.80
CA ARG A 96 -0.58 23.59 5.78
C ARG A 96 0.51 24.13 6.69
#